data_AF-A0A1Q5U9W1-F1
#
_entry.id   AF-A0A1Q5U9W1-F1
#
_cell.length_a   1.000
_cell.length_b   1.000
_cell.length_c   1.000
_cell.angle_alpha   90.00
_cell.angle_beta   90.00
_cell.angle_gamma   90.00
#
_symmetry.space_group_name_H-M   'P 1'
#
loop_
_entity.id
_entity.type
_entity.pdbx_description
1 polymer ?
#
loop_
_entity_poly.entity_id
_entity_poly.type
_entity_poly.pdbx_seq_one_letter_code
_entity_poly.pdbx_strand_id
1 'polypeptide(L)' 'MKFTLLLGAVAALASRVTAFNGEMNASGYYSNGQDIYLTDYTTGESYSGTLPGGFNACVNTKCPI' A
#
# COMPACT_ATOMS: atom_id res chain seq x y z
N MET A 1 14.58 41.31 -17.53
CA MET A 1 14.38 39.86 -17.78
C MET A 1 15.11 39.05 -16.72
N LYS A 2 14.65 37.80 -16.50
CA LYS A 2 15.10 36.75 -15.55
C LYS A 2 14.27 36.71 -14.26
N PHE A 3 13.11 36.04 -14.21
CA PHE A 3 12.84 34.58 -14.22
C PHE A 3 13.61 33.79 -13.14
N THR A 4 13.07 33.70 -11.91
CA THR A 4 13.34 32.57 -10.99
C THR A 4 12.26 32.45 -9.89
N LEU A 5 10.99 32.22 -10.25
CA LEU A 5 9.94 31.95 -9.24
C LEU A 5 9.13 30.66 -9.48
N LEU A 6 9.48 29.86 -10.49
CA LEU A 6 8.68 28.70 -10.89
C LEU A 6 9.23 27.34 -10.45
N LEU A 7 10.37 27.28 -9.73
CA LEU A 7 10.93 26.00 -9.28
C LEU A 7 10.30 25.47 -7.98
N GLY A 8 9.53 26.28 -7.24
CA GLY A 8 8.91 25.84 -5.98
C GLY A 8 7.69 24.92 -6.16
N ALA A 9 6.98 25.03 -7.29
CA ALA A 9 5.73 24.30 -7.51
C ALA A 9 5.93 22.86 -8.05
N VAL A 10 7.10 22.56 -8.63
CA VAL A 10 7.35 21.26 -9.29
C VAL A 10 7.78 20.17 -8.28
N ALA A 11 8.27 20.56 -7.09
CA ALA A 11 8.57 19.62 -6.01
C ALA A 11 7.31 19.05 -5.34
N ALA A 12 6.15 19.72 -5.48
CA ALA A 12 4.89 19.24 -4.93
C ALA A 12 4.25 18.13 -5.78
N LEU A 13 4.69 17.95 -7.03
CA LEU A 13 4.20 16.95 -7.97
C LEU A 13 5.26 15.86 -8.25
N ALA A 14 6.21 15.66 -7.33
CA ALA A 14 6.84 14.35 -7.19
C ALA A 14 5.76 13.45 -6.59
N SER A 15 4.95 12.85 -7.46
CA SER A 15 3.91 11.88 -7.16
C SER A 15 4.36 10.98 -6.01
N ARG A 16 3.82 11.25 -4.83
CA ARG A 16 4.09 10.48 -3.64
C ARG A 16 3.51 9.10 -3.88
N VAL A 17 4.31 8.19 -4.42
CA VAL A 17 4.22 6.79 -3.99
C VAL A 17 4.71 6.84 -2.56
N THR A 18 3.84 7.25 -1.63
CA THR A 18 4.13 7.08 -0.22
C THR A 18 4.25 5.58 -0.03
N ALA A 19 5.47 5.09 0.19
CA ALA A 19 5.64 3.76 0.72
C ALA A 19 4.74 3.67 1.96
N PHE A 20 3.90 2.64 2.02
CA PHE A 20 3.05 2.41 3.18
C PHE A 20 3.93 2.44 4.44
N ASN A 21 3.64 3.35 5.36
CA ASN A 21 4.35 3.50 6.62
C ASN A 21 3.44 2.98 7.73
N GLY A 22 3.60 1.71 8.06
CA GLY A 22 2.66 1.06 8.94
C GLY A 22 3.00 -0.39 9.21
N GLU A 23 2.06 -1.06 9.88
CA GLU A 23 2.08 -2.50 10.11
C GLU A 23 1.00 -3.20 9.29
N MET A 24 1.29 -4.45 8.94
CA MET A 24 0.35 -5.37 8.33
C MET A 24 0.23 -6.60 9.23
N ASN A 25 -1.00 -6.94 9.60
CA ASN A 25 -1.34 -8.18 10.29
C ASN A 25 -2.25 -9.02 9.40
N ALA A 26 -2.25 -10.33 9.61
CA ALA A 26 -3.06 -11.26 8.86
C ALA A 26 -3.75 -12.26 9.79
N SER A 27 -5.00 -12.59 9.47
CA SER A 27 -5.72 -13.64 10.18
C SER A 27 -5.14 -15.03 9.87
N GLY A 28 -5.67 -16.07 10.51
CA GLY A 28 -5.39 -17.45 10.07
C GLY A 28 -5.88 -17.69 8.64
N TYR A 29 -5.24 -18.59 7.91
CA TYR A 29 -5.72 -19.01 6.60
C TYR A 29 -7.06 -19.73 6.72
N TYR A 30 -8.04 -19.33 5.91
CA TYR A 30 -9.34 -19.99 5.79
C TYR A 30 -9.57 -20.40 4.34
N SER A 31 -10.59 -21.23 4.09
CA SER A 31 -10.79 -22.07 2.89
C SER A 31 -10.17 -21.56 1.58
N ASN A 32 -10.37 -20.28 1.23
CA ASN A 32 -9.84 -19.69 0.01
C ASN A 32 -9.19 -18.31 0.23
N GLY A 33 -8.70 -17.98 1.42
CA GLY A 33 -8.21 -16.64 1.68
C GLY A 33 -7.67 -16.39 3.08
N GLN A 34 -7.28 -15.15 3.28
CA GLN A 34 -6.80 -14.63 4.55
C GLN A 34 -7.26 -13.17 4.66
N ASP A 35 -7.67 -12.74 5.84
CA ASP A 35 -7.97 -11.32 6.05
C ASP A 35 -6.69 -10.59 6.42
N ILE A 36 -6.50 -9.43 5.82
CA ILE A 36 -5.36 -8.56 6.02
C ILE A 36 -5.86 -7.28 6.70
N TYR A 37 -5.10 -6.85 7.70
CA TYR A 37 -5.33 -5.62 8.44
C TYR A 37 -4.09 -4.74 8.28
N LEU A 38 -4.29 -3.49 7.87
CA LEU A 38 -3.25 -2.49 7.72
C LEU A 38 -3.49 -1.37 8.72
N THR A 39 -2.44 -0.95 9.41
CA THR A 39 -2.48 0.27 10.24
C THR A 39 -1.43 1.23 9.71
N ASP A 40 -1.88 2.39 9.21
CA ASP A 40 -0.99 3.45 8.73
C ASP A 40 -0.60 4.36 9.90
N TYR A 41 0.69 4.43 10.22
CA TYR A 41 1.19 5.24 11.33
C TYR A 41 1.25 6.74 11.02
N THR A 42 1.17 7.12 9.74
CA THR A 42 1.17 8.53 9.31
C THR A 42 -0.20 9.15 9.52
N THR A 43 -1.26 8.41 9.21
CA THR A 43 -2.65 8.89 9.34
C THR A 43 -3.31 8.41 10.63
N GLY A 44 -2.85 7.31 11.21
CA GLY A 44 -3.51 6.60 12.31
C GLY A 44 -4.69 5.74 11.86
N GLU A 45 -4.94 5.66 10.56
CA GLU A 45 -6.08 4.94 9.98
C GLU A 45 -5.82 3.44 9.94
N SER A 46 -6.90 2.66 10.02
CA SER A 46 -6.87 1.21 9.87
C SER A 46 -7.73 0.76 8.71
N TYR A 47 -7.19 -0.15 7.90
CA TYR A 47 -7.86 -0.73 6.74
C TYR A 47 -7.92 -2.25 6.89
N SER A 48 -8.97 -2.86 6.36
CA SER A 48 -9.10 -4.33 6.34
C SER A 48 -9.61 -4.80 5.00
N GLY A 49 -9.16 -5.97 4.57
CA GLY A 49 -9.67 -6.61 3.36
C GLY A 49 -9.31 -8.08 3.30
N THR A 50 -10.02 -8.82 2.46
CA THR A 50 -9.70 -10.21 2.17
C THR A 50 -8.65 -10.29 1.07
N LEU A 51 -7.61 -11.07 1.30
CA LEU A 51 -6.63 -11.51 0.32
C LEU A 51 -7.03 -12.90 -0.19
N PRO A 52 -7.63 -13.01 -1.40
CA PRO A 52 -7.99 -14.29 -1.97
C PRO A 52 -6.76 -15.16 -2.16
N GLY A 53 -6.84 -16.41 -1.71
CA GLY A 53 -5.73 -17.35 -1.72
C GLY A 53 -4.66 -17.12 -0.63
N GLY A 54 -4.70 -15.99 0.09
CA GLY A 54 -3.77 -15.64 1.17
C GLY A 54 -2.33 -15.46 0.71
N PHE A 55 -1.40 -15.25 1.65
CA PHE A 55 0.04 -15.10 1.30
C PHE A 55 0.69 -16.37 0.73
N ASN A 56 0.02 -17.51 0.85
CA ASN A 56 0.48 -18.77 0.26
C ASN A 56 -0.03 -18.96 -1.18
N ALA A 57 -0.97 -18.14 -1.65
CA ALA A 57 -1.40 -18.21 -3.04
C ALA A 57 -0.39 -17.57 -3.96
N CYS A 58 -0.14 -18.29 -5.06
CA CYS A 58 0.74 -17.85 -6.12
C CYS A 58 2.13 -17.40 -5.61
N VAL A 59 2.66 -18.10 -4.59
CA VAL A 59 4.04 -17.86 -4.11
C VAL A 59 5.10 -18.21 -5.16
N ASN A 60 4.76 -19.10 -6.09
CA ASN A 60 5.64 -19.56 -7.17
C ASN A 60 5.14 -19.16 -8.58
N THR A 61 4.00 -18.47 -8.68
CA THR A 61 3.34 -18.11 -9.95
C THR A 61 2.69 -16.74 -9.81
N LYS A 62 2.50 -15.99 -10.90
CA LYS A 62 1.76 -14.71 -10.80
C LYS A 62 0.28 -15.00 -10.51
N CYS A 63 -0.32 -14.34 -9.51
CA CYS A 63 -1.76 -14.47 -9.31
C CYS A 63 -2.53 -13.86 -10.50
N PRO A 64 -3.61 -14.54 -10.96
CA PRO A 64 -4.50 -13.95 -11.95
C PRO A 64 -5.15 -12.69 -11.35
N ILE A 65 -5.12 -11.61 -12.12
CA ILE A 65 -5.81 -10.33 -11.86
C ILE A 65 -7.27 -10.41 -12.28
#